data_AF-A0A7V3LIG4-F1
#
_entry.id   AF-A0A7V3LIG4-F1
#
_cell.length_a   1.000
_cell.length_b   1.000
_cell.length_c   1.000
_cell.angle_alpha   90.00
_cell.angle_beta   90.00
_cell.angle_gamma   90.00
#
_symmetry.space_group_name_H-M   'P 1'
#
loop_
_entity.id
_entity.type
_entity.pdbx_description
1 polymer ?
#
loop_
_entity_poly.entity_id
_entity_poly.type
_entity_poly.pdbx_seq_one_letter_code
_entity_poly.pdbx_strand_id
1 'polypeptide(L)'
;MIGSRSERHRKTVEAAAASLHPNKAVRENLSPLERLAAAVTDKVGTMGFFFIIFAWTIAWTSYNILASKVPSLHWHAFDPFPAFVAYLLISNVIQILLMPLIMVGQNVQGRHSEARAEADFAVNTKAFADTERILKRLEEQDARLLELARTSEEILRRLARAENVPTGQEEAAAGAGAQPQVPTE
;
A
#
# COMPACT_ATOMS: atom_id res chain seq x y z
N MET A 1 25.91 18.24 3.02
CA MET A 1 24.83 18.22 4.05
C MET A 1 23.48 17.66 3.57
N ILE A 2 23.32 17.21 2.31
CA ILE A 2 22.01 16.78 1.76
C ILE A 2 21.67 15.31 2.11
N GLY A 3 22.67 14.43 2.28
CA GLY A 3 22.45 13.00 2.56
C GLY A 3 21.75 12.68 3.90
N SER A 4 21.99 13.47 4.97
CA SER A 4 21.46 13.13 6.31
C SER A 4 19.98 13.50 6.52
N ARG A 5 19.40 14.35 5.65
CA ARG A 5 17.96 14.66 5.62
C ARG A 5 17.16 13.58 4.87
N SER A 6 17.71 13.07 3.77
CA SER A 6 17.11 11.99 2.98
C SER A 6 16.98 10.70 3.80
N GLU A 7 18.03 10.31 4.55
CA GLU A 7 17.95 9.13 5.41
C GLU A 7 16.93 9.27 6.54
N ARG A 8 16.82 10.46 7.14
CA ARG A 8 15.80 10.72 8.17
C ARG A 8 14.40 10.63 7.62
N HIS A 9 14.14 11.20 6.44
CA HIS A 9 12.84 11.09 5.77
C HIS A 9 12.51 9.64 5.40
N ARG A 10 13.46 8.87 4.88
CA ARG A 10 13.24 7.46 4.56
C ARG A 10 12.89 6.66 5.82
N LYS A 11 13.64 6.85 6.91
CA LYS A 11 13.35 6.18 8.19
C LYS A 11 12.00 6.56 8.77
N THR A 12 11.56 7.82 8.63
CA THR A 12 10.23 8.23 9.10
C THR A 12 9.11 7.66 8.22
N VAL A 13 9.33 7.54 6.91
CA VAL A 13 8.35 6.94 6.00
C VAL A 13 8.26 5.43 6.22
N GLU A 14 9.39 4.74 6.41
CA GLU A 14 9.44 3.33 6.76
C GLU A 14 8.83 3.06 8.14
N ALA A 15 9.10 3.91 9.13
CA ALA A 15 8.49 3.80 10.46
C ALA A 15 6.97 4.06 10.43
N ALA A 16 6.52 5.03 9.62
CA ALA A 16 5.10 5.28 9.40
C ALA A 16 4.42 4.09 8.70
N ALA A 17 5.04 3.56 7.64
CA ALA A 17 4.59 2.35 6.96
C ALA A 17 4.54 1.13 7.91
N ALA A 18 5.53 1.00 8.80
CA ALA A 18 5.57 -0.06 9.79
C ALA A 18 4.50 0.08 10.89
N SER A 19 4.18 1.32 11.29
CA SER A 19 3.12 1.61 12.28
C SER A 19 1.71 1.34 11.76
N LEU A 20 1.55 1.26 10.42
CA LEU A 20 0.28 1.00 9.75
C LEU A 20 -0.07 -0.50 9.69
N HIS A 21 0.81 -1.42 10.10
CA HIS A 21 0.52 -2.85 10.02
C HIS A 21 -0.63 -3.27 10.96
N PRO A 22 -1.87 -3.49 10.45
CA PRO A 22 -3.03 -3.81 11.28
C PRO A 22 -2.92 -5.22 11.87
N ASN A 23 -1.96 -6.00 11.37
CA ASN A 23 -1.78 -7.42 11.64
C ASN A 23 -1.51 -7.74 13.13
N LYS A 24 -1.03 -6.77 13.91
CA LYS A 24 -0.80 -6.95 15.36
C LYS A 24 -2.09 -6.82 16.18
N ALA A 25 -2.91 -5.81 15.91
CA ALA A 25 -4.12 -5.52 16.69
C ALA A 25 -5.22 -6.57 16.51
N VAL A 26 -5.34 -7.14 15.31
CA VAL A 26 -6.38 -8.18 15.06
C VAL A 26 -5.99 -9.51 15.72
N ARG A 27 -4.69 -9.80 15.85
CA ARG A 27 -4.17 -11.01 16.50
C ARG A 27 -4.48 -11.06 18.01
N GLU A 28 -4.69 -9.91 18.64
CA GLU A 28 -4.95 -9.81 20.09
C GLU A 28 -6.40 -10.16 20.48
N ASN A 29 -7.33 -10.20 19.52
CA ASN A 29 -8.75 -10.45 19.80
C ASN A 29 -9.21 -11.89 19.48
N LEU A 30 -8.30 -12.80 19.13
CA LEU A 30 -8.65 -14.18 18.80
C LEU A 30 -8.80 -15.04 20.06
N SER A 31 -9.91 -15.78 20.15
CA SER A 31 -10.03 -16.82 21.17
C SER A 31 -8.98 -17.93 20.95
N PRO A 32 -8.55 -18.64 22.00
CA PRO A 32 -7.61 -19.75 21.88
C PRO A 32 -8.06 -20.83 20.88
N LEU A 33 -9.38 -21.08 20.79
CA LEU A 33 -9.98 -22.05 19.88
C LEU A 33 -9.93 -21.58 18.42
N GLU A 34 -10.21 -20.31 18.15
CA GLU A 34 -10.06 -19.72 16.81
C GLU A 34 -8.60 -19.74 16.34
N ARG A 35 -7.66 -19.49 17.26
CA ARG A 35 -6.23 -19.57 16.96
C ARG A 35 -5.80 -20.99 16.61
N LEU A 36 -6.31 -21.99 17.33
CA LEU A 36 -6.08 -23.40 16.99
C LEU A 36 -6.68 -23.76 15.64
N ALA A 37 -7.95 -23.40 15.39
CA ALA A 37 -8.63 -23.66 14.12
C ALA A 37 -7.87 -23.02 12.94
N ALA A 38 -7.47 -21.75 13.07
CA ALA A 38 -6.68 -21.08 12.04
C ALA A 38 -5.33 -21.74 11.79
N ALA A 39 -4.64 -22.21 12.84
CA ALA A 39 -3.37 -22.93 12.71
C ALA A 39 -3.54 -24.30 12.05
N VAL A 40 -4.61 -25.03 12.37
CA VAL A 40 -4.93 -26.31 11.73
C VAL A 40 -5.28 -26.09 10.27
N THR A 41 -6.13 -25.10 9.94
CA THR A 41 -6.49 -24.74 8.56
C THR A 41 -5.26 -24.36 7.74
N ASP A 42 -4.32 -23.60 8.30
CA ASP A 42 -3.10 -23.20 7.60
C ASP A 42 -2.18 -24.39 7.25
N LYS A 43 -2.21 -25.46 8.05
CA LYS A 43 -1.43 -26.68 7.79
C LYS A 43 -2.17 -27.68 6.90
N VAL A 44 -3.43 -27.96 7.24
CA VAL A 44 -4.27 -28.99 6.60
C VAL A 44 -4.88 -28.50 5.29
N GLY A 45 -5.20 -27.21 5.17
CA GLY A 45 -5.81 -26.61 3.99
C GLY A 45 -4.86 -26.39 2.81
N THR A 46 -3.62 -26.91 2.88
CA THR A 46 -2.63 -26.78 1.81
C THR A 46 -2.77 -27.88 0.76
N MET A 47 -2.54 -27.53 -0.51
CA MET A 47 -2.52 -28.52 -1.60
C MET A 47 -1.44 -29.59 -1.40
N GLY A 48 -0.32 -29.24 -0.77
CA GLY A 48 0.74 -30.19 -0.43
C GLY A 48 0.26 -31.29 0.53
N PHE A 49 -0.49 -30.92 1.58
CA PHE A 49 -1.05 -31.88 2.54
C PHE A 49 -2.01 -32.86 1.86
N PHE A 50 -2.84 -32.38 0.93
CA PHE A 50 -3.72 -33.23 0.14
C PHE A 50 -2.94 -34.31 -0.61
N PHE A 51 -1.88 -33.94 -1.34
CA PHE A 51 -1.08 -34.92 -2.09
C PHE A 51 -0.36 -35.92 -1.18
N ILE A 52 0.11 -35.48 -0.01
CA ILE A 52 0.75 -36.38 0.97
C ILE A 52 -0.24 -37.44 1.44
N ILE A 53 -1.43 -37.05 1.88
CA ILE A 53 -2.45 -37.99 2.35
C ILE A 53 -2.94 -38.88 1.21
N PHE A 54 -3.17 -38.31 0.02
CA PHE A 54 -3.60 -39.07 -1.16
C PHE A 54 -2.58 -40.13 -1.59
N ALA A 55 -1.30 -39.75 -1.68
CA ALA A 55 -0.23 -40.67 -2.02
C ALA A 55 -0.06 -41.75 -0.94
N TRP A 56 -0.15 -41.38 0.34
CA TRP A 56 -0.13 -42.33 1.46
C TRP A 56 -1.28 -43.34 1.37
N THR A 57 -2.51 -42.87 1.14
CA THR A 57 -3.69 -43.73 0.99
C THR A 57 -3.50 -44.71 -0.18
N ILE A 58 -3.05 -44.23 -1.35
CA ILE A 58 -2.80 -45.10 -2.50
C ILE A 58 -1.69 -46.11 -2.19
N ALA A 59 -0.57 -45.68 -1.62
CA ALA A 59 0.54 -46.56 -1.30
C ALA A 59 0.11 -47.67 -0.32
N TRP A 60 -0.61 -47.30 0.74
CA TRP A 60 -1.14 -48.22 1.74
C TRP A 60 -2.13 -49.23 1.15
N THR A 61 -3.12 -48.74 0.40
CA THR A 61 -4.15 -49.60 -0.21
C THR A 61 -3.52 -50.52 -1.25
N SER A 62 -2.59 -50.02 -2.06
CA SER A 62 -1.87 -50.84 -3.06
C SER A 62 -1.06 -51.92 -2.38
N TYR A 63 -0.30 -51.59 -1.33
CA TYR A 63 0.47 -52.56 -0.58
C TYR A 63 -0.40 -53.69 -0.01
N ASN A 64 -1.53 -53.36 0.63
CA ASN A 64 -2.43 -54.38 1.17
C ASN A 64 -3.10 -55.23 0.08
N ILE A 65 -3.45 -54.66 -1.07
CA ILE A 65 -3.98 -55.41 -2.22
C ILE A 65 -2.92 -56.36 -2.80
N LEU A 66 -1.68 -55.89 -3.00
CA LEU A 66 -0.60 -56.72 -3.53
C LEU A 66 -0.22 -57.85 -2.57
N ALA A 67 -0.12 -57.56 -1.27
CA ALA A 67 0.17 -58.55 -0.24
C ALA A 67 -0.92 -59.64 -0.16
N SER A 68 -2.19 -59.29 -0.36
CA SER A 68 -3.30 -60.27 -0.32
C SER A 68 -3.49 -61.05 -1.63
N LYS A 69 -3.26 -60.44 -2.80
CA LYS A 69 -3.56 -61.04 -4.12
C LYS A 69 -2.38 -61.70 -4.84
N VAL A 70 -1.15 -61.53 -4.35
CA VAL A 70 0.06 -62.10 -4.97
C VAL A 70 0.71 -63.11 -4.01
N PRO A 71 0.28 -64.39 -4.03
CA PRO A 71 0.82 -65.44 -3.14
C PRO A 71 2.31 -65.69 -3.33
N SER A 72 2.84 -65.40 -4.53
CA SER A 72 4.25 -65.58 -4.90
C SER A 72 5.21 -64.63 -4.18
N LEU A 73 4.70 -63.58 -3.53
CA LEU A 73 5.54 -62.58 -2.85
C LEU A 73 5.78 -62.90 -1.36
N HIS A 74 5.15 -63.95 -0.81
CA HIS A 74 5.23 -64.35 0.61
C HIS A 74 4.97 -63.21 1.62
N TRP A 75 4.29 -62.14 1.20
CA TRP A 75 4.01 -60.99 2.05
C TRP A 75 2.78 -61.28 2.90
N HIS A 76 2.88 -61.07 4.21
CA HIS A 76 1.71 -61.14 5.09
C HIS A 76 0.88 -59.87 4.94
N ALA A 77 -0.44 -60.04 4.77
CA ALA A 77 -1.37 -58.92 4.81
C ALA A 77 -1.24 -58.21 6.16
N PHE A 78 -0.77 -56.97 6.14
CA PHE A 78 -0.57 -56.17 7.34
C PHE A 78 -1.91 -55.82 8.01
N ASP A 79 -3.00 -55.78 7.23
CA ASP A 79 -4.34 -55.41 7.69
C ASP A 79 -5.44 -56.40 7.22
N PRO A 80 -5.62 -57.54 7.90
CA PRO A 80 -6.73 -58.46 7.66
C PRO A 80 -8.08 -57.87 8.09
N PHE A 81 -9.18 -58.33 7.48
CA PHE A 81 -10.53 -58.03 7.94
C PHE A 81 -10.66 -58.39 9.44
N PRO A 82 -11.11 -57.50 10.34
CA PRO A 82 -11.89 -56.26 10.14
C PRO A 82 -11.12 -54.92 10.28
N ALA A 83 -9.80 -54.92 10.47
CA ALA A 83 -9.05 -53.71 10.81
C ALA A 83 -9.04 -52.66 9.67
N PHE A 84 -9.05 -53.10 8.40
CA PHE A 84 -9.20 -52.22 7.23
C PHE A 84 -10.48 -51.39 7.28
N VAL A 85 -11.60 -52.00 7.68
CA VAL A 85 -12.90 -51.32 7.79
C VAL A 85 -12.86 -50.31 8.92
N ALA A 86 -12.24 -50.66 10.06
CA ALA A 86 -12.07 -49.74 11.17
C ALA A 86 -11.21 -48.51 10.77
N TYR A 87 -10.13 -48.72 10.03
CA TYR A 87 -9.30 -47.63 9.51
C TYR A 87 -10.09 -46.68 8.60
N LEU A 88 -10.85 -47.21 7.63
CA LEU A 88 -11.68 -46.40 6.74
C LEU A 88 -12.74 -45.61 7.51
N LEU A 89 -13.40 -46.24 8.50
CA LEU A 89 -14.40 -45.59 9.33
C LEU A 89 -13.78 -44.44 10.14
N ILE A 90 -12.66 -44.69 10.83
CA ILE A 90 -11.96 -43.68 11.64
C ILE A 90 -11.48 -42.52 10.76
N SER A 91 -10.89 -42.81 9.59
CA SER A 91 -10.43 -41.80 8.64
C SER A 91 -11.58 -40.92 8.17
N ASN A 92 -12.74 -41.52 7.84
CA ASN A 92 -13.90 -40.78 7.38
C ASN A 92 -14.50 -39.88 8.48
N VAL A 93 -14.59 -40.37 9.72
CA VAL A 93 -15.06 -39.54 10.85
C VAL A 93 -14.14 -38.34 11.06
N ILE A 94 -12.81 -38.54 11.00
CA ILE A 94 -11.84 -37.44 11.12
C ILE A 94 -12.05 -36.41 9.98
N GLN A 95 -12.28 -36.86 8.74
CA GLN A 95 -12.56 -35.97 7.61
C GLN A 95 -13.83 -35.14 7.80
N ILE A 96 -14.90 -35.75 8.33
CA ILE A 96 -16.16 -35.03 8.61
C ILE A 96 -15.94 -33.95 9.67
N LEU A 97 -15.17 -34.24 10.72
CA LEU A 97 -14.84 -33.26 11.76
C LEU A 97 -13.89 -32.15 11.27
N LEU A 98 -13.02 -32.45 10.30
CA LEU A 98 -12.11 -31.47 9.72
C LEU A 98 -12.85 -30.39 8.91
N MET A 99 -13.97 -30.70 8.24
CA MET A 99 -14.69 -29.71 7.42
C MET A 99 -15.17 -28.48 8.22
N PRO A 100 -15.93 -28.62 9.32
CA PRO A 100 -16.30 -27.47 10.17
C PRO A 100 -15.10 -26.79 10.80
N LEU A 101 -14.08 -27.54 11.20
CA LEU A 101 -12.86 -26.98 11.78
C LEU A 101 -12.13 -26.08 10.78
N ILE A 102 -12.02 -26.54 9.52
CA ILE A 102 -11.45 -25.79 8.42
C ILE A 102 -12.28 -24.53 8.16
N MET A 103 -13.62 -24.67 8.12
CA MET A 103 -14.53 -23.55 7.90
C MET A 103 -14.38 -22.46 8.98
N VAL A 104 -14.22 -22.84 10.25
CA VAL A 104 -13.95 -21.89 11.33
C VAL A 104 -12.59 -21.20 11.12
N GLY A 105 -11.53 -21.95 10.81
CA GLY A 105 -10.22 -21.34 10.55
C GLY A 105 -10.22 -20.41 9.33
N GLN A 106 -10.97 -20.75 8.28
CA GLN A 106 -11.18 -19.89 7.11
C GLN A 106 -11.95 -18.61 7.48
N ASN A 107 -13.01 -18.71 8.29
CA ASN A 107 -13.76 -17.54 8.76
C ASN A 107 -12.86 -16.58 9.56
N VAL A 108 -11.99 -17.11 10.42
CA VAL A 108 -11.01 -16.33 11.18
C VAL A 108 -10.02 -15.62 10.25
N GLN A 109 -9.47 -16.34 9.26
CA GLN A 109 -8.57 -15.75 8.26
C GLN A 109 -9.28 -14.69 7.40
N GLY A 110 -10.56 -14.91 7.05
CA GLY A 110 -11.42 -13.99 6.31
C GLY A 110 -11.64 -12.68 7.06
N ARG A 111 -12.02 -12.74 8.34
CA ARG A 111 -12.15 -11.55 9.20
C ARG A 111 -10.88 -10.71 9.26
N HIS A 112 -9.72 -11.38 9.36
CA HIS A 112 -8.42 -10.72 9.30
C HIS A 112 -8.16 -10.02 7.96
N SER A 113 -8.49 -10.71 6.85
CA SER A 113 -8.34 -10.16 5.50
C SER A 113 -9.24 -8.95 5.28
N GLU A 114 -10.47 -9.00 5.77
CA GLU A 114 -11.45 -7.92 5.68
C GLU A 114 -11.04 -6.71 6.51
N ALA A 115 -10.67 -6.90 7.78
CA ALA A 115 -10.18 -5.82 8.63
C ALA A 115 -8.92 -5.14 8.04
N ARG A 116 -8.05 -5.91 7.39
CA ARG A 116 -6.90 -5.37 6.67
C ARG A 116 -7.33 -4.56 5.45
N ALA A 117 -8.26 -5.08 4.65
CA ALA A 117 -8.77 -4.38 3.47
C ALA A 117 -9.46 -3.06 3.84
N GLU A 118 -10.22 -3.03 4.94
CA GLU A 118 -10.86 -1.81 5.45
C GLU A 118 -9.83 -0.77 5.93
N ALA A 119 -8.81 -1.20 6.67
CA ALA A 119 -7.72 -0.33 7.10
C ALA A 119 -6.94 0.25 5.90
N ASP A 120 -6.61 -0.59 4.92
CA ASP A 120 -5.92 -0.18 3.70
C ASP A 120 -6.80 0.80 2.89
N PHE A 121 -8.11 0.57 2.82
CA PHE A 121 -9.06 1.48 2.17
C PHE A 121 -9.13 2.85 2.85
N ALA A 122 -9.19 2.89 4.18
CA ALA A 122 -9.23 4.15 4.94
C ALA A 122 -7.94 4.96 4.75
N VAL A 123 -6.78 4.31 4.80
CA VAL A 123 -5.47 4.94 4.56
C VAL A 123 -5.40 5.49 3.13
N ASN A 124 -5.82 4.70 2.14
CA ASN A 124 -5.79 5.11 0.74
C ASN A 124 -6.70 6.32 0.48
N THR A 125 -7.91 6.32 1.05
CA THR A 125 -8.85 7.45 0.94
C THR A 125 -8.26 8.72 1.54
N LYS A 126 -7.59 8.61 2.70
CA LYS A 126 -6.89 9.75 3.30
C LYS A 126 -5.74 10.24 2.43
N ALA A 127 -4.96 9.32 1.85
CA ALA A 127 -3.87 9.68 0.94
C ALA A 127 -4.37 10.40 -0.32
N PHE A 128 -5.51 10.01 -0.88
CA PHE A 128 -6.16 10.73 -1.96
C PHE A 128 -6.55 12.16 -1.55
N ALA A 129 -7.19 12.33 -0.39
CA ALA A 129 -7.57 13.65 0.11
C ALA A 129 -6.35 14.56 0.39
N ASP A 130 -5.27 14.00 0.93
CA ASP A 130 -4.03 14.75 1.15
C ASP A 130 -3.36 15.13 -0.18
N THR A 131 -3.40 14.25 -1.18
CA THR A 131 -2.91 14.54 -2.54
C THR A 131 -3.70 15.67 -3.19
N GLU A 132 -5.02 15.64 -3.10
CA GLU A 132 -5.90 16.71 -3.61
C GLU A 132 -5.58 18.06 -2.95
N ARG A 133 -5.36 18.07 -1.63
CA ARG A 133 -4.95 19.28 -0.90
C ARG A 133 -3.61 19.81 -1.35
N ILE A 134 -2.64 18.93 -1.63
CA ILE A 134 -1.33 19.32 -2.16
C ILE A 134 -1.50 19.92 -3.56
N LEU A 135 -2.31 19.30 -4.42
CA LEU A 135 -2.56 19.77 -5.77
C LEU A 135 -3.20 21.18 -5.77
N LYS A 136 -4.21 21.38 -4.93
CA LYS A 136 -4.83 22.70 -4.74
C LYS A 136 -3.84 23.77 -4.27
N ARG A 137 -2.95 23.41 -3.33
CA ARG A 137 -1.90 24.33 -2.87
C ARG A 137 -0.89 24.65 -3.96
N LEU A 138 -0.57 23.69 -4.84
CA LEU A 138 0.29 23.93 -6.00
C LEU A 138 -0.38 24.88 -6.99
N GLU A 139 -1.66 24.70 -7.29
CA GLU A 139 -2.43 25.63 -8.14
C GLU A 139 -2.47 27.06 -7.56
N GLU A 140 -2.67 27.19 -6.24
CA GLU A 140 -2.62 28.47 -5.54
C GLU A 140 -1.21 29.11 -5.60
N GLN A 141 -0.15 28.30 -5.52
CA GLN A 141 1.23 28.77 -5.67
C GLN A 141 1.51 29.24 -7.10
N ASP A 142 1.10 28.48 -8.11
CA ASP A 142 1.24 28.85 -9.52
C ASP A 142 0.52 30.17 -9.83
N ALA A 143 -0.68 30.36 -9.27
CA ALA A 143 -1.42 31.63 -9.41
C ALA A 143 -0.65 32.82 -8.83
N ARG A 144 -0.05 32.67 -7.64
CA ARG A 144 0.77 33.73 -7.02
C ARG A 144 2.06 34.00 -7.80
N LEU A 145 2.69 32.96 -8.36
CA LEU A 145 3.89 33.11 -9.19
C LEU A 145 3.57 33.90 -10.47
N LEU A 146 2.42 33.65 -11.10
CA LEU A 146 1.94 34.42 -12.25
C LEU A 146 1.67 35.89 -11.89
N GLU A 147 1.09 36.16 -10.72
CA GLU A 147 0.86 37.52 -10.24
C GLU A 147 2.19 38.28 -9.99
N LEU A 148 3.17 37.60 -9.38
CA LEU A 148 4.50 38.16 -9.16
C LEU A 148 5.22 38.47 -10.48
N ALA A 149 5.10 37.58 -11.47
CA ALA A 149 5.67 37.77 -12.80
C ALA A 149 5.06 39.00 -13.49
N ARG A 150 3.73 39.16 -13.46
CA ARG A 150 3.05 40.35 -14.01
C ARG A 150 3.46 41.64 -13.32
N THR A 151 3.57 41.62 -11.99
CA THR A 151 4.00 42.79 -11.21
C THR A 151 5.42 43.19 -11.57
N SER A 152 6.32 42.21 -11.74
CA SER A 152 7.70 42.45 -12.16
C SER A 152 7.76 43.08 -13.56
N GLU A 153 6.95 42.58 -14.50
CA GLU A 153 6.87 43.14 -15.86
C GLU A 153 6.34 44.59 -15.86
N GLU A 154 5.32 44.89 -15.06
CA GLU A 154 4.77 46.24 -14.90
C GLU A 154 5.81 47.21 -14.31
N ILE A 155 6.57 46.79 -13.29
CA ILE A 155 7.66 47.60 -12.71
C ILE A 155 8.71 47.91 -13.78
N LEU A 156 9.14 46.90 -14.54
CA LEU A 156 10.12 47.09 -15.63
C LEU A 156 9.60 48.08 -16.70
N ARG A 157 8.33 47.97 -17.09
CA ARG A 157 7.70 48.92 -18.03
C ARG A 157 7.66 50.35 -17.49
N ARG A 158 7.38 50.53 -16.19
CA ARG A 158 7.39 51.86 -15.56
C ARG A 158 8.77 52.48 -15.51
N LEU A 159 9.80 51.69 -15.17
CA LEU A 159 11.19 52.13 -15.18
C LEU A 159 11.62 52.54 -16.60
N ALA A 160 11.33 51.72 -17.61
CA ALA A 160 11.62 52.04 -19.01
C ALA A 160 10.90 53.32 -19.50
N ARG A 161 9.68 53.59 -19.00
CA ARG A 161 8.96 54.84 -19.30
C ARG A 161 9.62 56.05 -18.63
N ALA A 162 10.03 55.93 -17.38
CA ALA A 162 10.68 57.01 -16.63
C ALA A 162 12.04 57.39 -17.23
N GLU A 163 12.79 56.41 -17.76
CA GLU A 163 14.03 56.64 -18.50
C GLU A 163 13.81 57.36 -19.84
N ASN A 164 12.68 57.12 -20.50
CA ASN A 164 12.34 57.75 -21.79
C ASN A 164 11.60 59.10 -21.67
N VAL A 165 11.42 59.65 -20.47
CA VAL A 165 10.93 61.04 -20.32
C VAL A 165 12.09 61.96 -20.67
N PRO A 166 12.02 62.72 -21.79
CA PRO A 166 13.10 63.63 -22.14
C PRO A 166 13.20 64.70 -21.05
N THR A 167 14.41 65.07 -20.70
CA THR A 167 14.79 66.16 -19.77
C THR A 167 14.32 67.53 -20.31
N GLY A 168 13.02 67.68 -20.56
CA GLY A 168 12.40 68.85 -21.18
C GLY A 168 12.19 70.01 -20.22
N GLN A 169 12.98 70.10 -19.16
CA GLN A 169 12.99 71.23 -18.23
C GLN A 169 14.21 72.16 -18.42
N GLU A 170 15.18 71.82 -19.28
CA GLU A 170 16.30 72.73 -19.58
C GLU A 170 16.02 73.74 -20.71
N GLU A 171 15.07 73.51 -21.63
CA GLU A 171 14.80 74.46 -22.72
C GLU A 171 13.83 75.62 -22.36
N ALA A 172 13.01 75.47 -21.31
CA ALA A 172 12.05 76.52 -20.93
C ALA A 172 12.70 77.74 -20.25
N ALA A 173 13.96 77.65 -19.81
CA ALA A 173 14.69 78.74 -19.16
C ALA A 173 15.53 79.60 -20.14
N ALA A 174 15.73 79.16 -21.39
CA ALA A 174 16.59 79.85 -22.37
C ALA A 174 15.88 80.97 -23.17
N GLY A 175 14.56 81.14 -23.04
CA GLY A 175 13.77 82.08 -23.84
C GLY A 175 13.57 83.49 -23.26
N ALA A 176 14.12 83.81 -22.08
CA ALA A 176 13.76 85.02 -21.33
C ALA A 176 14.80 86.18 -21.35
N GLY A 177 15.76 86.21 -22.29
CA GLY A 177 16.88 87.16 -22.21
C GLY A 177 17.40 87.75 -23.54
N ALA A 178 16.59 88.53 -24.26
CA ALA A 178 17.05 89.48 -25.28
C ALA A 178 15.91 90.49 -25.53
N GLN A 179 16.00 91.82 -25.39
CA GLN A 179 17.10 92.79 -25.40
C GLN A 179 16.65 94.06 -24.62
N PRO A 180 17.57 94.95 -24.21
CA PRO A 180 17.31 96.39 -24.20
C PRO A 180 18.28 97.13 -25.12
N GLN A 181 17.75 97.91 -26.06
CA GLN A 181 18.51 98.96 -26.75
C GLN A 181 17.78 100.31 -26.61
N VAL A 182 18.53 101.29 -26.13
CA VAL A 182 18.30 102.74 -25.94
C VAL A 182 19.65 103.38 -26.35
N PRO A 183 19.83 104.65 -26.81
CA PRO A 183 18.93 105.81 -27.03
C PRO A 183 19.11 106.53 -28.40
N THR A 184 18.58 107.76 -28.49
CA THR A 184 18.78 108.90 -29.43
C THR A 184 17.67 109.04 -30.48
N GLU A 185 16.95 110.16 -30.61
CA GLU A 185 17.06 111.55 -30.09
C GLU A 185 15.74 112.05 -29.48
#